data_AF-A0A7V5HMZ4-F1
#
_entry.id   AF-A0A7V5HMZ4-F1
#
_cell.length_a   1.000
_cell.length_b   1.000
_cell.length_c   1.000
_cell.angle_alpha   90.00
_cell.angle_beta   90.00
_cell.angle_gamma   90.00
#
_symmetry.space_group_name_H-M   'P 1'
#
loop_
_entity.id
_entity.type
_entity.pdbx_description
1 polymer ?
#
loop_
_entity_poly.entity_id
_entity_poly.type
_entity_poly.pdbx_seq_one_letter_code
_entity_poly.pdbx_strand_id
1 'polypeptide(L)'
;MKFLFPFFLIFSIFGEPREIKEAYNFYEMKEYRKCINRILSYNKYFKNTKALALLTVSYTRLGEHDSSVYYYELLKKRDGKMLNFEGASFYAGFSYEKLGHPDKAIFAYYRAVYGEKEQDAALLRLSSLLGLKSEILKRLKNTNRLGQLFRRGIIYLFVPQGRLYELGKEFIRGFQMSFKGKFEVLNEEDFYSINDVNNICCAVGPLSSRYMFYLSQQLKVAIPVFSPVAVYVPPETLNFIYTPYRIYQLEIEKLVDYLINQLGYVYFGLIFYKNAEGYLWKRLFTRELEKNYGKVLFEIEYGDSTLPDSVFETVDTTLLDGIFVPGGDKRALFMASRARVMFPEVPVFGLSLWKGFFEAGAFNLENFMFSSLPLTFRDIIKLNNKKEEFKNKYYELYNYIPTYIAMRGYDCGLILNKVVKGKRDISPAEILLALKDLKYFQGLSSDWVFTEDIPLEIYYLKRGKLYKKEVGNEKRETGEESFQEGGIE
;
A
#
# COMPACT_ATOMS: atom_id res chain seq x y z
N MET A 1 65.23 45.06 18.46
CA MET A 1 64.60 43.83 19.02
C MET A 1 63.10 44.10 19.11
N LYS A 2 62.29 43.11 18.74
CA LYS A 2 60.91 43.21 18.23
C LYS A 2 59.91 44.01 19.08
N PHE A 3 59.23 44.97 18.43
CA PHE A 3 57.92 45.49 18.82
C PHE A 3 56.88 44.36 18.68
N LEU A 4 56.23 43.98 19.78
CA LEU A 4 55.02 43.16 19.75
C LEU A 4 53.81 44.09 19.81
N PHE A 5 53.19 44.31 18.66
CA PHE A 5 51.80 44.77 18.54
C PHE A 5 50.89 43.69 19.15
N PRO A 6 49.96 44.01 20.06
CA PRO A 6 48.87 43.11 20.35
C PRO A 6 47.85 43.25 19.22
N PHE A 7 47.92 42.34 18.25
CA PHE A 7 46.81 41.98 17.40
C PHE A 7 45.73 41.33 18.30
N PHE A 8 44.94 42.16 18.99
CA PHE A 8 43.73 41.67 19.62
C PHE A 8 42.72 41.36 18.51
N LEU A 9 42.45 40.06 18.38
CA LEU A 9 41.37 39.49 17.59
C LEU A 9 40.06 40.27 17.81
N ILE A 10 39.61 40.97 16.77
CA ILE A 10 38.20 41.31 16.59
C ILE A 10 37.55 40.06 15.98
N PHE A 11 37.25 39.06 16.81
CA PHE A 11 36.29 38.02 16.47
C PHE A 11 34.99 38.30 17.22
N SER A 12 33.99 38.78 16.45
CA SER A 12 32.55 38.65 16.67
C SER A 12 31.97 39.08 18.03
N ILE A 13 31.82 40.39 18.22
CA ILE A 13 30.70 40.97 19.00
C ILE A 13 29.65 41.41 17.96
N PHE A 14 28.80 40.48 17.51
CA PHE A 14 27.59 40.82 16.75
C PHE A 14 26.38 40.37 17.56
N GLY A 15 25.86 41.28 18.39
CA GLY A 15 24.52 41.12 18.96
C GLY A 15 23.47 41.08 17.85
N GLU A 16 22.37 40.37 18.12
CA GLU A 16 21.25 40.28 17.20
C GLU A 16 20.66 41.67 16.90
N PRO A 17 20.31 42.00 15.64
CA PRO A 17 19.80 43.33 15.30
C PRO A 17 18.56 43.68 16.13
N ARG A 18 18.44 44.94 16.54
CA ARG A 18 17.36 45.43 17.40
C ARG A 18 15.98 45.11 16.80
N GLU A 19 15.83 45.27 15.49
CA GLU A 19 14.61 44.97 14.76
C GLU A 19 14.20 43.50 14.89
N ILE A 20 15.17 42.58 14.88
CA ILE A 20 14.91 41.15 15.00
C ILE A 20 14.54 40.79 16.44
N LYS A 21 15.17 41.43 17.43
CA LYS A 21 14.80 41.28 18.85
C LYS A 21 13.38 41.78 19.13
N GLU A 22 13.03 42.96 18.60
CA GLU A 22 11.68 43.51 18.74
C GLU A 22 10.63 42.69 17.98
N ALA A 23 10.94 42.21 16.78
CA ALA A 23 10.08 41.31 16.04
C ALA A 23 9.80 40.01 16.81
N TYR A 24 10.82 39.46 17.46
CA TYR A 24 10.69 38.27 18.29
C TYR A 24 9.73 38.51 19.48
N ASN A 25 9.78 39.67 20.12
CA ASN A 25 8.81 40.03 21.18
C ASN A 25 7.37 40.07 20.64
N PHE A 26 7.14 40.66 19.45
CA PHE A 26 5.81 40.65 18.84
C PHE A 26 5.34 39.23 18.50
N TYR A 27 6.26 38.37 18.07
CA TYR A 27 5.97 36.96 17.84
C TYR A 27 5.55 36.24 19.14
N GLU A 28 6.26 36.44 20.25
CA GLU A 28 5.91 35.86 21.56
C GLU A 28 4.55 36.35 22.06
N MET A 29 4.21 37.61 21.78
CA MET A 29 2.88 38.20 22.04
C MET A 29 1.79 37.75 21.06
N LYS A 30 2.12 36.88 20.09
CA LYS A 30 1.23 36.41 19.00
C LYS A 30 0.70 37.53 18.09
N GLU A 31 1.39 38.66 18.06
CA GLU A 31 1.10 39.79 17.16
C GLU A 31 1.81 39.62 15.81
N TYR A 32 1.47 38.56 15.08
CA TYR A 32 2.21 38.11 13.90
C TYR A 32 2.36 39.16 12.79
N ARG A 33 1.33 40.00 12.56
CA ARG A 33 1.41 41.09 11.57
C ARG A 33 2.44 42.15 11.99
N LYS A 34 2.52 42.49 13.29
CA LYS A 34 3.51 43.44 13.80
C LYS A 34 4.93 42.85 13.73
N CYS A 35 5.08 41.55 14.04
CA CYS A 35 6.34 40.81 13.84
C CYS A 35 6.81 40.92 12.38
N ILE A 36 5.96 40.57 11.41
CA ILE A 36 6.27 40.64 9.98
C ILE A 36 6.69 42.04 9.58
N ASN A 37 5.86 43.06 9.88
CA ASN A 37 6.16 44.44 9.53
C ASN A 37 7.49 44.91 10.11
N ARG A 38 7.80 44.50 11.36
CA ARG A 38 9.06 44.85 12.00
C ARG A 38 10.25 44.19 11.31
N ILE A 39 10.15 42.91 10.94
CA ILE A 39 11.20 42.22 10.19
C ILE A 39 11.42 42.88 8.82
N LEU A 40 10.36 43.16 8.08
CA LEU A 40 10.46 43.75 6.74
C LEU A 40 11.02 45.18 6.75
N SER A 41 10.89 45.91 7.88
CA SER A 41 11.53 47.22 8.06
C SER A 41 13.06 47.15 8.13
N TYR A 42 13.63 45.98 8.43
CA TYR A 42 15.08 45.77 8.49
C TYR A 42 15.64 45.44 7.09
N ASN A 43 16.32 46.38 6.46
CA ASN A 43 16.80 46.27 5.07
C ASN A 43 17.67 45.03 4.73
N LYS A 44 18.25 44.36 5.72
CA LYS A 44 19.07 43.13 5.55
C LYS A 44 18.37 41.88 6.10
N TYR A 45 17.05 41.91 6.33
CA TYR A 45 16.32 40.80 6.91
C TYR A 45 16.49 39.50 6.14
N PHE A 46 16.55 39.57 4.80
CA PHE A 46 16.78 38.41 3.96
C PHE A 46 18.11 37.71 4.27
N LYS A 47 19.10 38.41 4.83
CA LYS A 47 20.38 37.85 5.29
C LYS A 47 20.34 37.21 6.67
N ASN A 48 19.28 37.43 7.44
CA ASN A 48 19.15 36.93 8.80
C ASN A 48 18.26 35.68 8.84
N THR A 49 18.80 34.54 9.25
CA THR A 49 18.11 33.24 9.23
C THR A 49 17.00 33.14 10.28
N LYS A 50 17.18 33.76 11.46
CA LYS A 50 16.12 33.86 12.48
C LYS A 50 14.93 34.68 11.96
N ALA A 51 15.20 35.78 11.25
CA ALA A 51 14.16 36.59 10.62
C ALA A 51 13.34 35.77 9.62
N LEU A 52 13.98 34.99 8.76
CA LEU A 52 13.30 34.12 7.80
C LEU A 52 12.46 33.03 8.49
N ALA A 53 12.96 32.45 9.58
CA ALA A 53 12.20 31.49 10.38
C ALA A 53 10.95 32.13 11.00
N LEU A 54 11.08 33.31 11.64
CA LEU A 54 9.95 34.05 12.20
C LEU A 54 8.92 34.46 11.14
N LEU A 55 9.35 34.87 9.96
CA LEU A 55 8.46 35.15 8.84
C LEU A 55 7.69 33.89 8.42
N THR A 56 8.36 32.75 8.27
CA THR A 56 7.73 31.46 7.93
C THR A 56 6.58 31.13 8.90
N VAL A 57 6.87 31.19 10.20
CA VAL A 57 5.88 30.88 11.23
C VAL A 57 4.74 31.91 11.25
N SER A 58 5.08 33.19 11.22
CA SER A 58 4.10 34.29 11.33
C SER A 58 3.14 34.32 10.14
N TYR A 59 3.63 34.14 8.92
CA TYR A 59 2.78 34.03 7.73
C TYR A 59 1.88 32.80 7.78
N THR A 60 2.40 31.64 8.20
CA THR A 60 1.56 30.44 8.38
C THR A 60 0.43 30.68 9.38
N ARG A 61 0.73 31.33 10.52
CA ARG A 61 -0.26 31.64 11.56
C ARG A 61 -1.35 32.61 11.10
N LEU A 62 -1.07 33.42 10.08
CA LEU A 62 -2.04 34.31 9.43
C LEU A 62 -2.77 33.66 8.24
N GLY A 63 -2.46 32.41 7.88
CA GLY A 63 -3.04 31.72 6.72
C GLY A 63 -2.42 32.11 5.38
N GLU A 64 -1.32 32.86 5.39
CA GLU A 64 -0.62 33.34 4.18
C GLU A 64 0.43 32.32 3.73
N HIS A 65 -0.05 31.18 3.22
CA HIS A 65 0.75 29.98 2.98
C HIS A 65 1.84 30.16 1.91
N ASP A 66 1.57 30.89 0.83
CA ASP A 66 2.56 31.17 -0.23
C ASP A 66 3.77 31.93 0.30
N SER A 67 3.51 33.01 1.08
CA SER A 67 4.55 33.80 1.72
C SER A 67 5.35 32.97 2.72
N SER A 68 4.69 32.13 3.51
CA SER A 68 5.36 31.20 4.41
C SER A 68 6.34 30.29 3.68
N VAL A 69 5.89 29.60 2.62
CA VAL A 69 6.73 28.68 1.84
C VAL A 69 7.89 29.42 1.17
N TYR A 70 7.66 30.62 0.66
CA TYR A 70 8.70 31.46 0.07
C TYR A 70 9.85 31.72 1.07
N TYR A 71 9.54 32.17 2.28
CA TYR A 71 10.57 32.47 3.28
C TYR A 71 11.23 31.20 3.83
N TYR A 72 10.51 30.08 3.91
CA TYR A 72 11.09 28.80 4.28
C TYR A 72 12.10 28.28 3.25
N GLU A 73 11.82 28.39 1.95
CA GLU A 73 12.76 28.00 0.90
C GLU A 73 13.99 28.90 0.89
N LEU A 74 13.84 30.20 1.19
CA LEU A 74 14.99 31.10 1.40
C LEU A 74 15.82 30.69 2.61
N LEU A 75 15.18 30.31 3.72
CA LEU A 75 15.86 29.84 4.94
C LEU A 75 16.67 28.57 4.65
N LYS A 76 16.05 27.59 3.97
CA LYS A 76 16.66 26.31 3.61
C LYS A 76 17.91 26.45 2.75
N LYS A 77 17.97 27.46 1.88
CA LYS A 77 19.15 27.76 1.04
C LYS A 77 20.33 28.35 1.84
N ARG A 78 20.08 28.89 3.04
CA ARG A 78 21.09 29.65 3.81
C ARG A 78 21.65 28.86 4.97
N ASP A 79 20.78 28.32 5.82
CA ASP A 79 21.20 27.69 7.06
C ASP A 79 20.22 26.58 7.46
N GLY A 80 20.74 25.36 7.51
CA GLY A 80 19.98 24.20 7.94
C GLY A 80 19.62 24.18 9.43
N LYS A 81 20.41 24.84 10.30
CA LYS A 81 20.21 24.80 11.76
C LYS A 81 18.97 25.57 12.19
N MET A 82 18.68 26.68 11.52
CA MET A 82 17.54 27.55 11.85
C MET A 82 16.19 27.05 11.33
N LEU A 83 16.15 25.95 10.57
CA LEU A 83 14.90 25.42 10.01
C LEU A 83 13.92 24.93 11.08
N ASN A 84 14.43 24.55 12.25
CA ASN A 84 13.60 24.12 13.36
C ASN A 84 13.34 25.23 14.39
N PHE A 85 13.91 26.43 14.19
CA PHE A 85 13.68 27.57 15.07
C PHE A 85 12.19 27.92 15.08
N GLU A 86 11.61 28.02 16.27
CA GLU A 86 10.18 28.30 16.47
C GLU A 86 9.22 27.35 15.70
N GLY A 87 9.68 26.13 15.39
CA GLY A 87 8.90 25.17 14.63
C GLY A 87 8.73 25.53 13.16
N ALA A 88 9.58 26.38 12.58
CA ALA A 88 9.46 26.82 11.19
C ALA A 88 9.26 25.67 10.17
N SER A 89 9.98 24.55 10.32
CA SER A 89 9.77 23.34 9.50
C SER A 89 8.37 22.73 9.64
N PHE A 90 7.77 22.73 10.83
CA PHE A 90 6.40 22.23 11.04
C PHE A 90 5.39 23.14 10.33
N TYR A 91 5.50 24.45 10.52
CA TYR A 91 4.59 25.43 9.90
C TYR A 91 4.75 25.49 8.38
N ALA A 92 5.97 25.35 7.87
CA ALA A 92 6.21 25.19 6.45
C ALA A 92 5.57 23.90 5.91
N GLY A 93 5.70 22.77 6.62
CA GLY A 93 5.01 21.52 6.30
C GLY A 93 3.49 21.71 6.18
N PHE A 94 2.90 22.41 7.14
CA PHE A 94 1.47 22.73 7.14
C PHE A 94 1.07 23.60 5.94
N SER A 95 1.86 24.63 5.64
CA SER A 95 1.63 25.47 4.46
C SER A 95 1.78 24.70 3.15
N TYR A 96 2.76 23.78 3.03
CA TYR A 96 2.86 22.89 1.86
C TYR A 96 1.62 21.99 1.71
N GLU A 97 1.10 21.41 2.80
CA GLU A 97 -0.14 20.61 2.73
C GLU A 97 -1.33 21.46 2.23
N LYS A 98 -1.48 22.68 2.75
CA LYS A 98 -2.56 23.60 2.35
C LYS A 98 -2.47 24.03 0.89
N LEU A 99 -1.26 24.08 0.33
CA LEU A 99 -1.02 24.39 -1.08
C LEU A 99 -1.03 23.15 -2.00
N GLY A 100 -1.35 21.96 -1.48
CA GLY A 100 -1.39 20.73 -2.30
C GLY A 100 0.01 20.20 -2.69
N HIS A 101 1.02 20.41 -1.84
CA HIS A 101 2.39 19.93 -2.03
C HIS A 101 2.80 18.90 -0.96
N PRO A 102 2.12 17.74 -0.87
CA PRO A 102 2.39 16.75 0.17
C PRO A 102 3.81 16.15 0.07
N ASP A 103 4.37 16.09 -1.14
CA ASP A 103 5.75 15.65 -1.39
C ASP A 103 6.79 16.56 -0.71
N LYS A 104 6.54 17.87 -0.65
CA LYS A 104 7.39 18.81 0.10
C LYS A 104 7.07 18.80 1.59
N ALA A 105 5.79 18.63 1.95
CA ALA A 105 5.34 18.60 3.33
C ALA A 105 6.01 17.48 4.14
N ILE A 106 6.11 16.26 3.59
CA ILE A 106 6.74 15.12 4.30
C ILE A 106 8.20 15.41 4.70
N PHE A 107 8.99 16.11 3.87
CA PHE A 107 10.37 16.49 4.22
C PHE A 107 10.43 17.59 5.27
N ALA A 108 9.48 18.52 5.26
CA ALA A 108 9.39 19.58 6.26
C ALA A 108 9.00 19.00 7.64
N TYR A 109 8.01 18.11 7.68
CA TYR A 109 7.64 17.41 8.90
C TYR A 109 8.74 16.50 9.43
N TYR A 110 9.43 15.75 8.56
CA TYR A 110 10.60 14.99 8.96
C TYR A 110 11.65 15.84 9.69
N ARG A 111 11.94 17.05 9.20
CA ARG A 111 12.87 17.97 9.90
C ARG A 111 12.33 18.40 11.26
N ALA A 112 11.05 18.74 11.33
CA ALA A 112 10.39 19.18 12.55
C ALA A 112 10.36 18.10 13.65
N VAL A 113 10.34 16.81 13.29
CA VAL A 113 10.41 15.70 14.25
C VAL A 113 11.70 15.74 15.10
N TYR A 114 12.77 16.34 14.58
CA TYR A 114 14.06 16.56 15.27
C TYR A 114 14.25 18.01 15.75
N GLY A 115 13.21 18.85 15.69
CA GLY A 115 13.23 20.22 16.19
C GLY A 115 12.88 20.33 17.67
N GLU A 116 12.89 21.52 18.24
CA GLU A 116 12.53 21.74 19.66
C GLU A 116 11.02 21.90 19.88
N LYS A 117 10.29 22.38 18.86
CA LYS A 117 8.84 22.62 18.93
C LYS A 117 8.09 21.74 17.93
N GLU A 118 6.85 21.40 18.28
CA GLU A 118 5.89 20.70 17.42
C GLU A 118 6.32 19.28 16.98
N GLN A 119 7.21 18.61 17.73
CA GLN A 119 7.73 17.27 17.36
C GLN A 119 6.62 16.22 17.21
N ASP A 120 5.73 16.13 18.21
CA ASP A 120 4.65 15.14 18.22
C ASP A 120 3.61 15.44 17.15
N ALA A 121 3.27 16.72 16.96
CA ALA A 121 2.38 17.16 15.89
C ALA A 121 2.97 16.85 14.51
N ALA A 122 4.27 17.08 14.31
CA ALA A 122 4.97 16.74 13.08
C ALA A 122 4.96 15.22 12.83
N LEU A 123 5.14 14.41 13.86
CA LEU A 123 5.12 12.95 13.75
C LEU A 123 3.73 12.42 13.38
N LEU A 124 2.67 12.98 13.98
CA LEU A 124 1.28 12.65 13.64
C LEU A 124 0.94 13.04 12.21
N ARG A 125 1.34 14.23 11.78
CA ARG A 125 1.15 14.69 10.38
C ARG A 125 1.89 13.80 9.40
N LEU A 126 3.14 13.45 9.70
CA LEU A 126 3.93 12.56 8.88
C LEU A 126 3.32 11.14 8.80
N SER A 127 2.87 10.61 9.93
CA SER A 127 2.14 9.33 10.02
C SER A 127 0.90 9.34 9.13
N SER A 128 0.09 10.39 9.22
CA SER A 128 -1.09 10.57 8.37
C SER A 128 -0.71 10.62 6.89
N LEU A 129 0.24 11.48 6.48
CA LEU A 129 0.64 11.64 5.09
C LEU A 129 1.20 10.34 4.48
N LEU A 130 1.97 9.56 5.24
CA LEU A 130 2.56 8.31 4.77
C LEU A 130 1.61 7.10 4.89
N GLY A 131 0.44 7.26 5.52
CA GLY A 131 -0.51 6.16 5.73
C GLY A 131 0.02 5.12 6.73
N LEU A 132 0.82 5.55 7.71
CA LEU A 132 1.47 4.69 8.69
C LEU A 132 0.91 4.93 10.09
N LYS A 133 0.92 3.89 10.93
CA LYS A 133 0.63 4.04 12.36
C LYS A 133 1.70 4.89 13.04
N SER A 134 1.28 5.78 13.95
CA SER A 134 2.18 6.74 14.61
C SER A 134 3.28 6.05 15.42
N GLU A 135 2.96 4.88 15.97
CA GLU A 135 3.83 4.03 16.79
C GLU A 135 5.02 3.51 15.98
N ILE A 136 4.82 3.24 14.68
CA ILE A 136 5.90 2.80 13.78
C ILE A 136 6.91 3.94 13.64
N LEU A 137 6.45 5.17 13.36
CA LEU A 137 7.35 6.31 13.21
C LEU A 137 8.05 6.67 14.53
N LYS A 138 7.37 6.55 15.68
CA LYS A 138 8.00 6.70 17.02
C LYS A 138 9.12 5.68 17.21
N ARG A 139 8.88 4.40 16.90
CA ARG A 139 9.89 3.34 16.99
C ARG A 139 11.08 3.59 16.05
N LEU A 140 10.83 4.07 14.82
CA LEU A 140 11.89 4.45 13.88
C LEU A 140 12.68 5.67 14.35
N LYS A 141 12.04 6.67 14.96
CA LYS A 141 12.73 7.81 15.58
C LYS A 141 13.64 7.34 16.71
N ASN A 142 13.13 6.54 17.64
CA ASN A 142 13.85 6.05 18.82
C ASN A 142 15.04 5.14 18.46
N THR A 143 14.97 4.45 17.32
CA THR A 143 16.06 3.60 16.80
C THR A 143 16.97 4.32 15.80
N ASN A 144 16.82 5.65 15.65
CA ASN A 144 17.55 6.49 14.69
C ASN A 144 17.46 5.99 13.23
N ARG A 145 16.34 5.37 12.86
CA ARG A 145 16.08 4.82 11.53
C ARG A 145 15.11 5.65 10.69
N LEU A 146 14.38 6.58 11.30
CA LEU A 146 13.40 7.41 10.58
C LEU A 146 14.02 8.14 9.37
N GLY A 147 15.27 8.60 9.49
CA GLY A 147 15.97 9.26 8.38
C GLY A 147 16.18 8.40 7.14
N GLN A 148 16.15 7.07 7.26
CA GLN A 148 16.25 6.17 6.11
C GLN A 148 15.07 6.33 5.16
N LEU A 149 13.88 6.69 5.66
CA LEU A 149 12.71 6.93 4.83
C LEU A 149 12.88 8.12 3.87
N PHE A 150 13.79 9.03 4.17
CA PHE A 150 13.97 10.27 3.42
C PHE A 150 15.25 10.28 2.59
N ARG A 151 16.03 9.19 2.63
CA ARG A 151 17.20 9.02 1.78
C ARG A 151 16.75 8.66 0.37
N ARG A 152 17.25 9.40 -0.62
CA ARG A 152 17.03 9.08 -2.02
C ARG A 152 17.86 7.86 -2.40
N GLY A 153 17.28 7.00 -3.22
CA GLY A 153 17.90 5.76 -3.62
C GLY A 153 17.27 5.17 -4.87
N ILE A 154 17.61 3.92 -5.13
CA ILE A 154 17.13 3.11 -6.26
C ILE A 154 16.38 1.88 -5.77
N ILE A 155 15.65 1.27 -6.69
CA ILE A 155 14.84 0.07 -6.43
C ILE A 155 15.72 -1.17 -6.58
N TYR A 156 15.57 -2.12 -5.66
CA TYR A 156 16.27 -3.40 -5.72
C TYR A 156 15.29 -4.56 -5.92
N LEU A 157 15.63 -5.45 -6.85
CA LEU A 157 14.93 -6.70 -7.08
C LEU A 157 15.61 -7.84 -6.32
N PHE A 158 14.85 -8.48 -5.43
CA PHE A 158 15.20 -9.63 -4.61
C PHE A 158 14.62 -10.88 -5.26
N VAL A 159 15.29 -11.42 -6.26
CA VAL A 159 14.85 -12.64 -6.92
C VAL A 159 15.79 -13.80 -6.59
N PRO A 160 15.26 -15.02 -6.40
CA PRO A 160 16.09 -16.19 -6.11
C PRO A 160 16.99 -16.54 -7.30
N GLN A 161 18.25 -16.89 -7.03
CA GLN A 161 19.26 -17.24 -8.04
C GLN A 161 19.66 -18.74 -8.01
N GLY A 162 19.17 -19.52 -7.04
CA GLY A 162 19.39 -20.98 -6.92
C GLY A 162 18.36 -21.84 -7.68
N ARG A 163 17.79 -22.89 -7.03
CA ARG A 163 16.81 -23.81 -7.69
C ARG A 163 15.59 -23.13 -8.32
N LEU A 164 15.29 -21.90 -7.92
CA LEU A 164 14.19 -21.09 -8.43
C LEU A 164 14.65 -20.01 -9.42
N TYR A 165 15.88 -20.09 -9.93
CA TYR A 165 16.51 -19.11 -10.83
C TYR A 165 15.67 -18.79 -12.06
N GLU A 166 15.08 -19.80 -12.71
CA GLU A 166 14.24 -19.59 -13.89
C GLU A 166 12.97 -18.81 -13.55
N LEU A 167 12.37 -19.02 -12.36
CA LEU A 167 11.26 -18.19 -11.89
C LEU A 167 11.72 -16.75 -11.60
N GLY A 168 12.93 -16.58 -11.06
CA GLY A 168 13.55 -15.27 -10.86
C GLY A 168 13.76 -14.51 -12.17
N LYS A 169 14.25 -15.18 -13.21
CA LYS A 169 14.37 -14.62 -14.57
C LYS A 169 13.03 -14.23 -15.15
N GLU A 170 12.02 -15.09 -15.03
CA GLU A 170 10.68 -14.78 -15.52
C GLU A 170 10.10 -13.53 -14.85
N PHE A 171 10.29 -13.42 -13.54
CA PHE A 171 9.89 -12.24 -12.79
C PHE A 171 10.60 -10.97 -13.30
N ILE A 172 11.93 -11.02 -13.45
CA ILE A 172 12.73 -9.89 -13.95
C ILE A 172 12.26 -9.48 -15.35
N ARG A 173 12.05 -10.44 -16.26
CA ARG A 173 11.58 -10.20 -17.63
C ARG A 173 10.23 -9.47 -17.62
N GLY A 174 9.26 -9.97 -16.83
CA GLY A 174 7.98 -9.31 -16.66
C GLY A 174 8.10 -7.89 -16.10
N PHE A 175 8.94 -7.71 -15.08
CA PHE A 175 9.21 -6.40 -14.49
C PHE A 175 9.82 -5.41 -15.49
N GLN A 176 10.81 -5.84 -16.28
CA GLN A 176 11.48 -5.04 -17.30
C GLN A 176 10.56 -4.62 -18.44
N MET A 177 9.58 -5.45 -18.79
CA MET A 177 8.60 -5.11 -19.83
C MET A 177 7.70 -3.92 -19.46
N SER A 178 7.58 -3.61 -18.17
CA SER A 178 6.78 -2.47 -17.67
C SER A 178 7.66 -1.36 -17.12
N PHE A 179 8.53 -1.63 -16.14
CA PHE A 179 9.28 -0.61 -15.41
C PHE A 179 10.40 0.03 -16.24
N LYS A 180 10.41 1.37 -16.29
CA LYS A 180 11.39 2.15 -17.07
C LYS A 180 12.42 2.89 -16.22
N GLY A 181 12.31 2.81 -14.89
CA GLY A 181 13.23 3.47 -13.97
C GLY A 181 14.52 2.68 -13.74
N LYS A 182 15.43 3.25 -12.93
CA LYS A 182 16.65 2.57 -12.52
C LYS A 182 16.35 1.54 -11.42
N PHE A 183 16.85 0.33 -11.60
CA PHE A 183 16.82 -0.72 -10.59
C PHE A 183 18.08 -1.57 -10.66
N GLU A 184 18.38 -2.27 -9.59
CA GLU A 184 19.44 -3.28 -9.51
C GLU A 184 18.85 -4.62 -9.08
N VAL A 185 19.44 -5.71 -9.56
CA VAL A 185 19.07 -7.07 -9.15
C VAL A 185 20.12 -7.53 -8.14
N LEU A 186 19.68 -7.96 -6.97
CA LEU A 186 20.60 -8.52 -5.97
C LEU A 186 20.82 -10.00 -6.22
N ASN A 187 22.06 -10.42 -6.06
CA ASN A 187 22.40 -11.84 -6.07
C ASN A 187 22.09 -12.46 -4.70
N GLU A 188 22.08 -13.80 -4.62
CA GLU A 188 21.73 -14.51 -3.39
C GLU A 188 22.75 -14.26 -2.25
N GLU A 189 24.02 -14.01 -2.58
CA GLU A 189 25.05 -13.60 -1.60
C GLU A 189 24.76 -12.18 -1.06
N ASP A 190 24.25 -11.29 -1.90
CA ASP A 190 23.90 -9.91 -1.51
C ASP A 190 22.61 -9.81 -0.68
N PHE A 191 21.80 -10.87 -0.68
CA PHE A 191 20.59 -10.94 0.14
C PHE A 191 20.91 -10.76 1.63
N TYR A 192 22.04 -11.29 2.08
CA TYR A 192 22.51 -11.21 3.46
C TYR A 192 23.16 -9.86 3.79
N SER A 193 23.61 -9.11 2.78
CA SER A 193 24.24 -7.78 2.91
C SER A 193 23.31 -6.62 2.55
N ILE A 194 22.01 -6.86 2.39
CA ILE A 194 21.00 -5.82 2.09
C ILE A 194 21.08 -4.61 3.03
N ASN A 195 21.45 -4.82 4.30
CA ASN A 195 21.59 -3.75 5.29
C ASN A 195 22.79 -2.83 5.02
N ASP A 196 23.77 -3.30 4.23
CA ASP A 196 24.97 -2.57 3.84
C ASP A 196 24.73 -1.75 2.56
N VAL A 197 23.61 -1.98 1.88
CA VAL A 197 23.17 -1.23 0.70
C VAL A 197 22.61 0.13 1.14
N ASN A 198 23.46 1.15 1.08
CA ASN A 198 23.15 2.49 1.60
C ASN A 198 22.14 3.31 0.77
N ASN A 199 21.86 2.89 -0.47
CA ASN A 199 21.03 3.60 -1.45
C ASN A 199 19.75 2.84 -1.85
N ILE A 200 19.28 1.89 -1.03
CA ILE A 200 18.00 1.22 -1.27
C ILE A 200 16.83 2.12 -0.86
N CYS A 201 15.87 2.34 -1.78
CA CYS A 201 14.63 3.05 -1.47
C CYS A 201 13.38 2.17 -1.48
N CYS A 202 13.45 1.02 -2.14
CA CYS A 202 12.38 0.04 -2.24
C CYS A 202 12.96 -1.33 -2.57
N ALA A 203 12.34 -2.36 -2.01
CA ALA A 203 12.60 -3.76 -2.36
C ALA A 203 11.41 -4.35 -3.13
N VAL A 204 11.69 -5.17 -4.14
CA VAL A 204 10.70 -5.99 -4.83
C VAL A 204 11.16 -7.44 -4.79
N GLY A 205 10.35 -8.31 -4.24
CA GLY A 205 10.72 -9.62 -3.73
C GLY A 205 10.89 -9.60 -2.20
N PRO A 206 11.29 -10.73 -1.60
CA PRO A 206 11.60 -11.99 -2.26
C PRO A 206 10.38 -12.72 -2.82
N LEU A 207 10.64 -13.69 -3.72
CA LEU A 207 9.60 -14.55 -4.29
C LEU A 207 9.18 -15.71 -3.36
N SER A 208 9.94 -16.04 -2.32
CA SER A 208 9.60 -17.15 -1.42
C SER A 208 9.24 -16.66 -0.01
N SER A 209 8.29 -17.34 0.63
CA SER A 209 7.91 -17.08 2.03
C SER A 209 9.07 -17.29 3.01
N ARG A 210 10.00 -18.21 2.71
CA ARG A 210 11.19 -18.46 3.53
C ARG A 210 12.12 -17.25 3.55
N TYR A 211 12.41 -16.69 2.38
CA TYR A 211 13.23 -15.48 2.29
C TYR A 211 12.46 -14.27 2.83
N MET A 212 11.13 -14.22 2.68
CA MET A 212 10.34 -13.15 3.30
C MET A 212 10.48 -13.17 4.82
N PHE A 213 10.38 -14.35 5.43
CA PHE A 213 10.63 -14.51 6.86
C PHE A 213 12.04 -14.04 7.24
N TYR A 214 13.06 -14.42 6.49
CA TYR A 214 14.42 -13.93 6.74
C TYR A 214 14.52 -12.39 6.63
N LEU A 215 14.03 -11.82 5.53
CA LEU A 215 14.05 -10.37 5.28
C LEU A 215 13.30 -9.62 6.38
N SER A 216 12.17 -10.14 6.85
CA SER A 216 11.38 -9.55 7.93
C SER A 216 12.16 -9.40 9.25
N GLN A 217 13.04 -10.36 9.55
CA GLN A 217 13.82 -10.41 10.79
C GLN A 217 15.11 -9.60 10.68
N GLN A 218 15.70 -9.58 9.49
CA GLN A 218 17.08 -9.11 9.28
C GLN A 218 17.14 -7.70 8.70
N LEU A 219 16.13 -7.30 7.93
CA LEU A 219 16.13 -5.98 7.29
C LEU A 219 15.96 -4.90 8.35
N LYS A 220 17.05 -4.20 8.61
CA LYS A 220 17.15 -3.07 9.52
C LYS A 220 16.61 -1.80 8.87
N VAL A 221 16.58 -1.74 7.55
CA VAL A 221 16.20 -0.55 6.80
C VAL A 221 14.68 -0.47 6.66
N ALA A 222 14.06 0.59 7.15
CA ALA A 222 12.61 0.78 6.99
C ALA A 222 12.29 1.23 5.56
N ILE A 223 11.92 0.29 4.68
CA ILE A 223 11.57 0.57 3.28
C ILE A 223 10.26 -0.13 2.88
N PRO A 224 9.59 0.34 1.82
CA PRO A 224 8.59 -0.42 1.09
C PRO A 224 9.18 -1.72 0.54
N VAL A 225 8.45 -2.82 0.73
CA VAL A 225 8.81 -4.14 0.23
C VAL A 225 7.61 -4.73 -0.50
N PHE A 226 7.71 -4.90 -1.82
CA PHE A 226 6.70 -5.60 -2.61
C PHE A 226 7.02 -7.08 -2.59
N SER A 227 6.17 -7.92 -1.98
CA SER A 227 6.33 -9.37 -2.06
C SER A 227 5.29 -9.99 -2.99
N PRO A 228 5.68 -10.26 -4.25
CA PRO A 228 4.73 -10.64 -5.28
C PRO A 228 4.22 -12.09 -5.16
N VAL A 229 4.89 -12.94 -4.37
CA VAL A 229 4.63 -14.39 -4.37
C VAL A 229 4.58 -14.96 -2.95
N ALA A 230 5.27 -14.37 -1.98
CA ALA A 230 5.26 -14.88 -0.61
C ALA A 230 3.87 -14.79 0.01
N VAL A 231 3.31 -15.95 0.34
CA VAL A 231 1.95 -16.10 0.90
C VAL A 231 1.95 -15.86 2.41
N TYR A 232 3.10 -16.03 3.06
CA TYR A 232 3.27 -15.77 4.49
C TYR A 232 4.07 -14.49 4.71
N VAL A 233 3.44 -13.52 5.36
CA VAL A 233 4.05 -12.26 5.78
C VAL A 233 4.02 -12.21 7.31
N PRO A 234 5.18 -12.08 7.97
CA PRO A 234 5.24 -11.96 9.42
C PRO A 234 4.50 -10.70 9.92
N PRO A 235 3.74 -10.78 11.03
CA PRO A 235 2.89 -9.68 11.51
C PRO A 235 3.67 -8.50 12.13
N GLU A 236 4.95 -8.67 12.47
CA GLU A 236 5.73 -7.70 13.25
C GLU A 236 6.96 -7.17 12.50
N THR A 237 6.75 -6.48 11.37
CA THR A 237 7.86 -5.92 10.58
C THR A 237 7.90 -4.41 10.67
N LEU A 238 9.12 -3.84 10.78
CA LEU A 238 9.35 -2.40 10.58
C LEU A 238 9.24 -1.97 9.11
N ASN A 239 9.19 -2.95 8.21
CA ASN A 239 9.08 -2.76 6.77
C ASN A 239 7.62 -2.68 6.35
N PHE A 240 7.36 -1.93 5.28
CA PHE A 240 6.01 -1.75 4.73
C PHE A 240 5.81 -2.78 3.63
N ILE A 241 5.31 -3.96 4.01
CA ILE A 241 5.20 -5.11 3.13
C ILE A 241 3.87 -5.03 2.37
N TYR A 242 3.95 -4.99 1.05
CA TYR A 242 2.82 -5.02 0.14
C TYR A 242 2.79 -6.35 -0.59
N THR A 243 1.66 -7.04 -0.53
CA THR A 243 1.47 -8.32 -1.22
C THR A 243 0.19 -8.30 -2.03
N PRO A 244 0.13 -9.11 -3.09
CA PRO A 244 -1.10 -9.27 -3.85
C PRO A 244 -2.16 -10.09 -3.11
N TYR A 245 -1.85 -10.58 -1.91
CA TYR A 245 -2.76 -11.42 -1.13
C TYR A 245 -3.62 -10.61 -0.16
N ARG A 246 -3.24 -9.35 0.13
CA ARG A 246 -3.99 -8.48 1.05
C ARG A 246 -5.40 -8.18 0.55
N ILE A 247 -5.62 -8.06 -0.76
CA ILE A 247 -6.96 -7.84 -1.32
C ILE A 247 -7.92 -8.94 -0.90
N TYR A 248 -7.51 -10.21 -0.95
CA TYR A 248 -8.39 -11.33 -0.62
C TYR A 248 -8.72 -11.42 0.86
N GLN A 249 -7.85 -10.93 1.75
CA GLN A 249 -8.23 -10.76 3.14
C GLN A 249 -9.40 -9.77 3.26
N LEU A 250 -9.33 -8.62 2.58
CA LEU A 250 -10.39 -7.61 2.61
C LEU A 250 -11.66 -8.11 1.91
N GLU A 251 -11.54 -8.87 0.82
CA GLU A 251 -12.68 -9.53 0.16
C GLU A 251 -13.36 -10.55 1.07
N ILE A 252 -12.59 -11.37 1.82
CA ILE A 252 -13.13 -12.31 2.81
C ILE A 252 -13.83 -11.57 3.94
N GLU A 253 -13.21 -10.52 4.50
CA GLU A 253 -13.81 -9.67 5.54
C GLU A 253 -15.15 -9.10 5.08
N LYS A 254 -15.20 -8.53 3.88
CA LYS A 254 -16.43 -7.98 3.31
C LYS A 254 -17.49 -9.05 3.02
N LEU A 255 -17.09 -10.19 2.47
CA LEU A 255 -17.99 -11.28 2.13
C LEU A 255 -18.59 -11.91 3.40
N VAL A 256 -17.77 -12.22 4.39
CA VAL A 256 -18.23 -12.82 5.65
C VAL A 256 -19.17 -11.87 6.40
N ASP A 257 -18.84 -10.57 6.47
CA ASP A 257 -19.74 -9.56 7.05
C ASP A 257 -21.10 -9.56 6.36
N TYR A 258 -21.12 -9.58 5.02
CA TYR A 258 -22.38 -9.65 4.26
C TYR A 258 -23.16 -10.93 4.55
N LEU A 259 -22.51 -12.11 4.47
CA LEU A 259 -23.18 -13.40 4.65
C LEU A 259 -23.75 -13.56 6.07
N ILE A 260 -23.00 -13.18 7.10
CA ILE A 260 -23.44 -13.36 8.49
C ILE A 260 -24.38 -12.24 8.91
N ASN A 261 -23.97 -10.98 8.75
CA ASN A 261 -24.71 -9.86 9.34
C ASN A 261 -25.89 -9.41 8.50
N GLN A 262 -25.89 -9.67 7.18
CA GLN A 262 -27.02 -9.31 6.30
C GLN A 262 -27.89 -10.51 5.94
N LEU A 263 -27.30 -11.67 5.63
CA LEU A 263 -28.08 -12.87 5.30
C LEU A 263 -28.38 -13.78 6.49
N GLY A 264 -27.70 -13.59 7.63
CA GLY A 264 -27.91 -14.41 8.83
C GLY A 264 -27.26 -15.79 8.78
N TYR A 265 -26.30 -16.01 7.88
CA TYR A 265 -25.64 -17.31 7.71
C TYR A 265 -24.69 -17.59 8.89
N VAL A 266 -24.50 -18.86 9.25
CA VAL A 266 -23.68 -19.27 10.39
C VAL A 266 -22.76 -20.43 10.02
N TYR A 267 -23.22 -21.39 9.24
CA TYR A 267 -22.56 -22.66 9.03
C TYR A 267 -22.10 -22.83 7.59
N PHE A 268 -20.80 -23.05 7.41
CA PHE A 268 -20.16 -23.05 6.11
C PHE A 268 -19.39 -24.34 5.84
N GLY A 269 -19.34 -24.73 4.57
CA GLY A 269 -18.44 -25.75 4.05
C GLY A 269 -17.25 -25.07 3.39
N LEU A 270 -16.09 -25.73 3.43
CA LEU A 270 -14.88 -25.19 2.82
C LEU A 270 -14.25 -26.21 1.87
N ILE A 271 -14.03 -25.82 0.62
CA ILE A 271 -13.34 -26.67 -0.37
C ILE A 271 -12.13 -25.90 -0.91
N PHE A 272 -10.92 -26.41 -0.69
CA PHE A 272 -9.69 -25.67 -1.02
C PHE A 272 -8.58 -26.57 -1.57
N TYR A 273 -7.74 -25.97 -2.41
CA TYR A 273 -6.64 -26.66 -3.05
C TYR A 273 -5.47 -26.86 -2.08
N LYS A 274 -4.80 -28.01 -2.15
CA LYS A 274 -3.64 -28.37 -1.32
C LYS A 274 -2.38 -27.64 -1.77
N ASN A 275 -2.33 -26.32 -1.57
CA ASN A 275 -1.14 -25.50 -1.75
C ASN A 275 -1.09 -24.34 -0.74
N ALA A 276 -0.01 -23.56 -0.80
CA ALA A 276 0.20 -22.45 0.13
C ALA A 276 -0.93 -21.41 0.09
N GLU A 277 -1.47 -21.10 -1.09
CA GLU A 277 -2.59 -20.16 -1.26
C GLU A 277 -3.90 -20.72 -0.68
N GLY A 278 -4.24 -21.97 -0.95
CA GLY A 278 -5.42 -22.63 -0.40
C GLY A 278 -5.41 -22.66 1.12
N TYR A 279 -4.25 -22.97 1.74
CA TYR A 279 -4.10 -22.87 3.19
C TYR A 279 -4.18 -21.43 3.73
N LEU A 280 -3.73 -20.43 2.95
CA LEU A 280 -3.94 -19.03 3.30
C LEU A 280 -5.43 -18.68 3.29
N TRP A 281 -6.16 -19.04 2.24
CA TRP A 281 -7.59 -18.76 2.10
C TRP A 281 -8.41 -19.43 3.19
N LYS A 282 -8.14 -20.71 3.46
CA LYS A 282 -8.69 -21.45 4.60
C LYS A 282 -8.50 -20.66 5.89
N ARG A 283 -7.25 -20.31 6.23
CA ARG A 283 -6.94 -19.60 7.47
C ARG A 283 -7.65 -18.25 7.57
N LEU A 284 -7.65 -17.47 6.49
CA LEU A 284 -8.28 -16.15 6.48
C LEU A 284 -9.80 -16.25 6.65
N PHE A 285 -10.44 -17.16 5.92
CA PHE A 285 -11.89 -17.39 5.98
C PHE A 285 -12.33 -17.91 7.34
N THR A 286 -11.71 -18.97 7.85
CA THR A 286 -12.04 -19.54 9.17
C THR A 286 -11.87 -18.51 10.28
N ARG A 287 -10.75 -17.77 10.30
CA ARG A 287 -10.52 -16.73 11.31
C ARG A 287 -11.58 -15.64 11.26
N GLU A 288 -12.04 -15.26 10.08
CA GLU A 288 -13.05 -14.21 9.93
C GLU A 288 -14.45 -14.70 10.31
N LEU A 289 -14.80 -15.95 9.98
CA LEU A 289 -16.02 -16.60 10.47
C LEU A 289 -16.04 -16.64 12.00
N GLU A 290 -14.96 -17.09 12.63
CA GLU A 290 -14.87 -17.22 14.09
C GLU A 290 -15.08 -15.89 14.82
N LYS A 291 -14.52 -14.79 14.30
CA LYS A 291 -14.77 -13.44 14.85
C LYS A 291 -16.24 -13.03 14.80
N ASN A 292 -16.99 -13.56 13.83
CA ASN A 292 -18.39 -13.25 13.60
C ASN A 292 -19.31 -14.42 14.03
N TYR A 293 -18.84 -15.31 14.91
CA TYR A 293 -19.58 -16.46 15.44
C TYR A 293 -20.01 -17.53 14.41
N GLY A 294 -19.52 -17.44 13.18
CA GLY A 294 -19.70 -18.46 12.15
C GLY A 294 -18.79 -19.68 12.37
N LYS A 295 -19.11 -20.79 11.71
CA LYS A 295 -18.38 -22.07 11.84
C LYS A 295 -18.20 -22.77 10.50
N VAL A 296 -17.06 -23.44 10.34
CA VAL A 296 -16.84 -24.40 9.26
C VAL A 296 -17.28 -25.78 9.74
N LEU A 297 -18.26 -26.40 9.08
CA LEU A 297 -18.78 -27.74 9.43
C LEU A 297 -17.97 -28.87 8.79
N PHE A 298 -17.45 -28.64 7.59
CA PHE A 298 -16.59 -29.61 6.91
C PHE A 298 -15.55 -28.92 6.03
N GLU A 299 -14.48 -29.65 5.77
CA GLU A 299 -13.40 -29.24 4.90
C GLU A 299 -13.09 -30.34 3.88
N ILE A 300 -13.03 -29.98 2.59
CA ILE A 300 -12.57 -30.86 1.52
C ILE A 300 -11.28 -30.26 0.94
N GLU A 301 -10.18 -30.96 1.17
CA GLU A 301 -8.88 -30.64 0.57
C GLU A 301 -8.73 -31.42 -0.75
N TYR A 302 -8.44 -30.72 -1.86
CA TYR A 302 -8.21 -31.35 -3.16
C TYR A 302 -6.80 -31.09 -3.69
N GLY A 303 -6.24 -32.05 -4.41
CA GLY A 303 -4.94 -31.96 -5.08
C GLY A 303 -5.07 -31.97 -6.60
N ASP A 304 -4.00 -32.36 -7.29
CA ASP A 304 -4.01 -32.51 -8.76
C ASP A 304 -4.83 -33.73 -9.23
N SER A 305 -5.17 -34.64 -8.31
CA SER A 305 -5.99 -35.81 -8.57
C SER A 305 -7.48 -35.50 -8.32
N THR A 306 -8.35 -36.09 -9.16
CA THR A 306 -9.80 -36.03 -8.97
C THR A 306 -10.20 -36.71 -7.66
N LEU A 307 -11.07 -36.05 -6.88
CA LEU A 307 -11.65 -36.64 -5.68
C LEU A 307 -12.86 -37.53 -6.02
N PRO A 308 -12.99 -38.72 -5.41
CA PRO A 308 -14.15 -39.57 -5.60
C PRO A 308 -15.42 -38.93 -5.00
N ASP A 309 -16.59 -39.27 -5.55
CA ASP A 309 -17.90 -38.73 -5.08
C ASP A 309 -18.16 -39.05 -3.61
N SER A 310 -17.65 -40.18 -3.13
CA SER A 310 -17.78 -40.63 -1.73
C SER A 310 -17.26 -39.61 -0.70
N VAL A 311 -16.34 -38.71 -1.08
CA VAL A 311 -15.87 -37.63 -0.20
C VAL A 311 -17.00 -36.64 0.09
N PHE A 312 -17.89 -36.40 -0.87
CA PHE A 312 -19.02 -35.48 -0.73
C PHE A 312 -20.24 -36.13 -0.08
N GLU A 313 -20.45 -37.43 -0.32
CA GLU A 313 -21.58 -38.20 0.23
C GLU A 313 -21.55 -38.34 1.76
N THR A 314 -20.38 -38.10 2.38
CA THR A 314 -20.22 -38.13 3.85
C THR A 314 -20.58 -36.82 4.54
N VAL A 315 -20.93 -35.77 3.78
CA VAL A 315 -21.22 -34.43 4.30
C VAL A 315 -22.70 -34.28 4.63
N ASP A 316 -23.00 -33.96 5.89
CA ASP A 316 -24.34 -33.52 6.30
C ASP A 316 -24.56 -32.05 5.92
N THR A 317 -25.53 -31.81 5.04
CA THR A 317 -25.89 -30.46 4.55
C THR A 317 -27.07 -29.84 5.27
N THR A 318 -27.71 -30.52 6.22
CA THR A 318 -28.95 -30.04 6.86
C THR A 318 -28.82 -28.69 7.54
N LEU A 319 -27.63 -28.39 8.07
CA LEU A 319 -27.33 -27.12 8.74
C LEU A 319 -26.54 -26.15 7.86
N LEU A 320 -26.25 -26.49 6.61
CA LEU A 320 -25.27 -25.78 5.79
C LEU A 320 -25.88 -24.57 5.09
N ASP A 321 -25.38 -23.37 5.40
CA ASP A 321 -25.84 -22.13 4.79
C ASP A 321 -25.10 -21.80 3.49
N GLY A 322 -23.86 -22.29 3.33
CA GLY A 322 -23.11 -22.07 2.09
C GLY A 322 -21.75 -22.76 2.04
N ILE A 323 -21.15 -22.80 0.85
CA ILE A 323 -19.86 -23.44 0.60
C ILE A 323 -18.88 -22.43 0.01
N PHE A 324 -17.73 -22.26 0.64
CA PHE A 324 -16.68 -21.38 0.16
C PHE A 324 -15.62 -22.15 -0.66
N VAL A 325 -15.38 -21.68 -1.89
CA VAL A 325 -14.39 -22.21 -2.83
C VAL A 325 -13.52 -21.04 -3.34
N PRO A 326 -12.37 -20.76 -2.69
CA PRO A 326 -11.63 -19.51 -2.91
C PRO A 326 -10.81 -19.47 -4.21
N GLY A 327 -10.41 -20.61 -4.77
CA GLY A 327 -9.51 -20.66 -5.93
C GLY A 327 -10.17 -20.14 -7.21
N GLY A 328 -9.38 -19.62 -8.16
CA GLY A 328 -9.88 -19.19 -9.47
C GLY A 328 -9.10 -19.79 -10.63
N ASP A 329 -8.80 -21.08 -10.52
CA ASP A 329 -8.30 -21.89 -11.63
C ASP A 329 -9.34 -22.93 -12.09
N LYS A 330 -9.02 -23.69 -13.14
CA LYS A 330 -9.96 -24.69 -13.69
C LYS A 330 -10.32 -25.79 -12.70
N ARG A 331 -9.42 -26.08 -11.75
CA ARG A 331 -9.64 -27.11 -10.73
C ARG A 331 -10.64 -26.59 -9.69
N ALA A 332 -10.48 -25.35 -9.26
CA ALA A 332 -11.47 -24.69 -8.39
C ALA A 332 -12.84 -24.63 -9.07
N LEU A 333 -12.91 -24.28 -10.37
CA LEU A 333 -14.14 -24.33 -11.17
C LEU A 333 -14.79 -25.71 -11.17
N PHE A 334 -14.01 -26.75 -11.40
CA PHE A 334 -14.51 -28.12 -11.33
C PHE A 334 -15.07 -28.45 -9.94
N MET A 335 -14.36 -28.09 -8.87
CA MET A 335 -14.79 -28.35 -7.49
C MET A 335 -16.04 -27.57 -7.09
N ALA A 336 -16.17 -26.30 -7.47
CA ALA A 336 -17.39 -25.52 -7.24
C ALA A 336 -18.58 -26.08 -8.02
N SER A 337 -18.36 -26.50 -9.26
CA SER A 337 -19.37 -27.15 -10.09
C SER A 337 -19.84 -28.46 -9.46
N ARG A 338 -18.90 -29.25 -8.93
CA ARG A 338 -19.19 -30.51 -8.25
C ARG A 338 -19.96 -30.28 -6.94
N ALA A 339 -19.58 -29.28 -6.15
CA ALA A 339 -20.32 -28.89 -4.95
C ALA A 339 -21.77 -28.50 -5.28
N ARG A 340 -22.01 -27.78 -6.39
CA ARG A 340 -23.37 -27.47 -6.85
C ARG A 340 -24.18 -28.71 -7.23
N VAL A 341 -23.56 -29.70 -7.86
CA VAL A 341 -24.25 -30.95 -8.22
C VAL A 341 -24.59 -31.77 -6.98
N MET A 342 -23.66 -31.88 -6.03
CA MET A 342 -23.87 -32.65 -4.80
C MET A 342 -24.79 -31.95 -3.80
N PHE A 343 -24.81 -30.61 -3.81
CA PHE A 343 -25.52 -29.78 -2.85
C PHE A 343 -26.31 -28.66 -3.58
N PRO A 344 -27.35 -29.01 -4.36
CA PRO A 344 -28.02 -28.07 -5.28
C PRO A 344 -28.63 -26.85 -4.59
N GLU A 345 -29.14 -27.01 -3.37
CA GLU A 345 -29.78 -25.94 -2.59
C GLU A 345 -28.78 -25.05 -1.86
N VAL A 346 -27.51 -25.44 -1.78
CA VAL A 346 -26.51 -24.73 -0.99
C VAL A 346 -25.75 -23.75 -1.88
N PRO A 347 -25.77 -22.43 -1.58
CA PRO A 347 -25.06 -21.45 -2.38
C PRO A 347 -23.54 -21.63 -2.28
N VAL A 348 -22.85 -21.35 -3.39
CA VAL A 348 -21.39 -21.42 -3.47
C VAL A 348 -20.82 -20.01 -3.54
N PHE A 349 -19.76 -19.77 -2.78
CA PHE A 349 -19.08 -18.50 -2.63
C PHE A 349 -17.60 -18.62 -2.99
N GLY A 350 -16.95 -17.50 -3.31
CA GLY A 350 -15.51 -17.48 -3.52
C GLY A 350 -14.90 -16.10 -3.53
N LEU A 351 -13.75 -15.98 -4.18
CA LEU A 351 -12.97 -14.75 -4.26
C LEU A 351 -13.11 -14.09 -5.64
N SER A 352 -12.53 -12.91 -5.82
CA SER A 352 -12.51 -12.30 -7.15
C SER A 352 -11.58 -12.99 -8.16
N LEU A 353 -10.84 -14.02 -7.74
CA LEU A 353 -10.04 -14.87 -8.62
C LEU A 353 -10.85 -15.49 -9.77
N TRP A 354 -12.16 -15.63 -9.59
CA TRP A 354 -13.09 -16.20 -10.56
C TRP A 354 -13.39 -15.30 -11.77
N LYS A 355 -12.98 -14.03 -11.74
CA LYS A 355 -13.17 -13.04 -12.83
C LYS A 355 -12.87 -13.60 -14.22
N GLY A 356 -11.80 -14.40 -14.35
CA GLY A 356 -11.37 -14.97 -15.64
C GLY A 356 -12.33 -16.01 -16.24
N PHE A 357 -13.18 -16.65 -15.43
CA PHE A 357 -14.12 -17.67 -15.88
C PHE A 357 -15.51 -17.14 -16.22
N PHE A 358 -15.85 -15.95 -15.74
CA PHE A 358 -17.18 -15.38 -16.00
C PHE A 358 -17.38 -15.02 -17.48
N GLU A 359 -16.31 -14.67 -18.21
CA GLU A 359 -16.37 -14.49 -19.66
C GLU A 359 -16.58 -15.82 -20.41
N ALA A 360 -16.07 -16.94 -19.87
CA ALA A 360 -16.16 -18.26 -20.49
C ALA A 360 -17.51 -18.97 -20.27
N GLY A 361 -18.50 -18.30 -19.67
CA GLY A 361 -19.83 -18.85 -19.47
C GLY A 361 -19.88 -19.88 -18.34
N ALA A 362 -19.52 -19.47 -17.11
CA ALA A 362 -19.74 -20.25 -15.89
C ALA A 362 -21.25 -20.32 -15.51
N PHE A 363 -22.11 -20.69 -16.47
CA PHE A 363 -23.57 -20.77 -16.33
C PHE A 363 -24.02 -21.73 -15.23
N ASN A 364 -23.18 -22.70 -14.88
CA ASN A 364 -23.42 -23.68 -13.83
C ASN A 364 -23.15 -23.16 -12.41
N LEU A 365 -22.72 -21.90 -12.27
CA LEU A 365 -22.48 -21.24 -10.99
C LEU A 365 -23.53 -20.15 -10.72
N GLU A 366 -24.80 -20.42 -11.02
CA GLU A 366 -25.92 -19.51 -10.72
C GLU A 366 -25.92 -19.13 -9.23
N ASN A 367 -26.13 -17.85 -8.92
CA ASN A 367 -26.04 -17.26 -7.59
C ASN A 367 -24.69 -17.43 -6.89
N PHE A 368 -23.60 -17.70 -7.63
CA PHE A 368 -22.26 -17.68 -7.04
C PHE A 368 -21.90 -16.26 -6.61
N MET A 369 -21.52 -16.07 -5.35
CA MET A 369 -21.22 -14.75 -4.79
C MET A 369 -19.75 -14.59 -4.40
N PHE A 370 -19.24 -13.38 -4.58
CA PHE A 370 -17.90 -12.99 -4.14
C PHE A 370 -17.83 -11.48 -3.89
N SER A 371 -16.88 -11.06 -3.06
CA SER A 371 -16.54 -9.65 -2.93
C SER A 371 -15.45 -9.26 -3.92
N SER A 372 -15.49 -8.04 -4.45
CA SER A 372 -14.37 -7.48 -5.19
C SER A 372 -14.36 -5.95 -5.24
N LEU A 373 -13.27 -5.38 -5.77
CA LEU A 373 -13.25 -4.00 -6.22
C LEU A 373 -14.34 -3.77 -7.29
N PRO A 374 -14.77 -2.52 -7.50
CA PRO A 374 -15.83 -2.21 -8.45
C PRO A 374 -15.47 -2.73 -9.84
N LEU A 375 -16.40 -3.47 -10.43
CA LEU A 375 -16.16 -4.28 -11.62
C LEU A 375 -17.41 -4.32 -12.50
N THR A 376 -17.22 -4.04 -13.79
CA THR A 376 -18.22 -4.31 -14.82
C THR A 376 -17.79 -5.49 -15.70
N PHE A 377 -18.72 -6.08 -16.46
CA PHE A 377 -18.38 -7.11 -17.44
C PHE A 377 -17.39 -6.59 -18.49
N ARG A 378 -17.54 -5.32 -18.90
CA ARG A 378 -16.59 -4.64 -19.80
C ARG A 378 -15.18 -4.57 -19.20
N ASP A 379 -15.04 -4.41 -17.88
CA ASP A 379 -13.74 -4.38 -17.22
C ASP A 379 -13.08 -5.77 -17.19
N ILE A 380 -13.86 -6.84 -17.03
CA ILE A 380 -13.38 -8.23 -17.15
C ILE A 380 -12.81 -8.46 -18.55
N ILE A 381 -13.56 -8.13 -19.60
CA ILE A 381 -13.11 -8.29 -21.00
C ILE A 381 -11.82 -7.51 -21.23
N LYS A 382 -11.76 -6.23 -20.80
CA LYS A 382 -10.55 -5.41 -20.93
C LYS A 382 -9.35 -6.02 -20.21
N LEU A 383 -9.54 -6.61 -19.03
CA LEU A 383 -8.48 -7.27 -18.29
C LEU A 383 -7.98 -8.52 -19.04
N ASN A 384 -8.88 -9.33 -19.59
CA ASN A 384 -8.52 -10.52 -20.34
C ASN A 384 -7.80 -10.18 -21.64
N ASN A 385 -8.25 -9.16 -22.38
CA ASN A 385 -7.53 -8.65 -23.55
C ASN A 385 -6.10 -8.21 -23.20
N LYS A 386 -5.93 -7.47 -22.09
CA LYS A 386 -4.59 -7.06 -21.63
C LYS A 386 -3.71 -8.25 -21.23
N LYS A 387 -4.29 -9.32 -20.67
CA LYS A 387 -3.55 -10.56 -20.37
C LYS A 387 -3.06 -11.23 -21.65
N GLU A 388 -3.90 -11.29 -22.69
CA GLU A 388 -3.52 -11.85 -23.99
C GLU A 388 -2.46 -10.98 -24.69
N GLU A 389 -2.62 -9.66 -24.68
CA GLU A 389 -1.59 -8.72 -25.17
C GLU A 389 -0.25 -8.92 -24.47
N PHE A 390 -0.26 -9.07 -23.14
CA PHE A 390 0.95 -9.37 -22.37
C PHE A 390 1.57 -10.70 -22.79
N LYS A 391 0.78 -11.77 -22.90
CA LYS A 391 1.26 -13.10 -23.31
C LYS A 391 1.90 -13.06 -24.69
N ASN A 392 1.24 -12.42 -25.66
CA ASN A 392 1.73 -12.30 -27.03
C ASN A 392 3.06 -11.55 -27.07
N LYS A 393 3.12 -10.36 -26.44
CA LYS A 393 4.34 -9.56 -26.38
C LYS A 393 5.48 -10.29 -25.65
N TYR A 394 5.16 -11.03 -24.59
CA TYR A 394 6.14 -11.82 -23.87
C TYR A 394 6.70 -12.95 -24.73
N TYR A 395 5.83 -13.65 -25.46
CA TYR A 395 6.22 -14.69 -26.42
C TYR A 395 7.10 -14.14 -27.54
N GLU A 396 6.75 -12.98 -28.11
CA GLU A 396 7.58 -12.30 -29.12
C GLU A 396 8.99 -11.98 -28.62
N LEU A 397 9.12 -11.53 -27.37
CA LEU A 397 10.40 -11.13 -26.79
C LEU A 397 11.26 -12.31 -26.32
N TYR A 398 10.65 -13.39 -25.86
CA TYR A 398 11.35 -14.45 -25.13
C TYR A 398 11.12 -15.86 -25.68
N ASN A 399 10.26 -16.04 -26.68
CA ASN A 399 9.97 -17.30 -27.36
C ASN A 399 9.42 -18.44 -26.46
N TYR A 400 8.65 -18.09 -25.43
CA TYR A 400 7.85 -19.02 -24.64
C TYR A 400 6.68 -18.30 -23.95
N ILE A 401 5.67 -19.06 -23.52
CA ILE A 401 4.48 -18.53 -22.86
C ILE A 401 4.83 -18.15 -21.42
N PRO A 402 4.54 -16.91 -20.96
CA PRO A 402 4.87 -16.49 -19.60
C PRO A 402 4.09 -17.27 -18.55
N THR A 403 4.71 -17.54 -17.41
CA THR A 403 3.99 -18.01 -16.22
C THR A 403 3.35 -16.83 -15.47
N TYR A 404 2.57 -17.17 -14.43
CA TYR A 404 2.03 -16.18 -13.49
C TYR A 404 3.11 -15.34 -12.80
N ILE A 405 4.34 -15.86 -12.65
CA ILE A 405 5.46 -15.15 -12.03
C ILE A 405 5.91 -13.96 -12.91
N ALA A 406 5.91 -14.12 -14.23
CA ALA A 406 6.18 -13.03 -15.15
C ALA A 406 5.10 -11.94 -15.07
N MET A 407 3.82 -12.32 -15.02
CA MET A 407 2.71 -11.35 -14.84
C MET A 407 2.83 -10.58 -13.52
N ARG A 408 3.23 -11.24 -12.44
CA ARG A 408 3.51 -10.61 -11.14
C ARG A 408 4.64 -9.58 -11.23
N GLY A 409 5.71 -9.91 -11.94
CA GLY A 409 6.80 -8.97 -12.22
C GLY A 409 6.31 -7.75 -12.98
N TYR A 410 5.49 -7.98 -14.01
CA TYR A 410 4.87 -6.93 -14.81
C TYR A 410 3.98 -6.00 -13.97
N ASP A 411 3.16 -6.53 -13.07
CA ASP A 411 2.34 -5.72 -12.17
C ASP A 411 3.19 -4.86 -11.23
N CYS A 412 4.22 -5.44 -10.60
CA CYS A 412 5.14 -4.66 -9.74
C CYS A 412 5.80 -3.51 -10.51
N GLY A 413 6.22 -3.75 -11.76
CA GLY A 413 6.83 -2.72 -12.59
C GLY A 413 5.85 -1.62 -13.02
N LEU A 414 4.59 -1.96 -13.31
CA LEU A 414 3.53 -0.97 -13.56
C LEU A 414 3.22 -0.12 -12.33
N ILE A 415 3.11 -0.74 -11.15
CA ILE A 415 2.88 -0.04 -9.88
C ILE A 415 4.02 0.95 -9.64
N LEU A 416 5.27 0.48 -9.71
CA LEU A 416 6.43 1.32 -9.45
C LEU A 416 6.60 2.42 -10.48
N ASN A 417 6.26 2.22 -11.76
CA ASN A 417 6.21 3.30 -12.73
C ASN A 417 5.23 4.41 -12.34
N LYS A 418 4.02 4.04 -11.86
CA LYS A 418 3.00 4.99 -11.43
C LYS A 418 3.45 5.80 -10.19
N VAL A 419 4.16 5.14 -9.28
CA VAL A 419 4.64 5.72 -8.02
C VAL A 419 5.87 6.61 -8.24
N VAL A 420 6.83 6.14 -9.03
CA VAL A 420 8.10 6.83 -9.27
C VAL A 420 7.93 8.02 -10.24
N LYS A 421 6.95 7.96 -11.15
CA LYS A 421 6.62 9.04 -12.10
C LYS A 421 7.86 9.54 -12.88
N GLY A 422 8.76 8.62 -13.25
CA GLY A 422 9.98 8.93 -14.01
C GLY A 422 11.12 9.59 -13.22
N LYS A 423 11.00 9.75 -11.89
CA LYS A 423 12.10 10.21 -11.03
C LYS A 423 13.25 9.20 -11.08
N ARG A 424 14.48 9.69 -11.31
CA ARG A 424 15.70 8.85 -11.30
C ARG A 424 16.05 8.37 -9.89
N ASP A 425 15.94 9.27 -8.92
CA ASP A 425 16.13 8.97 -7.50
C ASP A 425 14.87 9.35 -6.73
N ILE A 426 14.42 8.45 -5.85
CA ILE A 426 13.22 8.61 -5.03
C ILE A 426 13.50 8.13 -3.61
N SER A 427 12.83 8.73 -2.63
CA SER A 427 12.90 8.27 -1.23
C SER A 427 11.79 7.28 -0.88
N PRO A 428 12.00 6.37 0.09
CA PRO A 428 10.94 5.51 0.61
C PRO A 428 9.67 6.26 1.01
N ALA A 429 9.80 7.43 1.64
CA ALA A 429 8.66 8.27 2.05
C ALA A 429 7.85 8.78 0.85
N GLU A 430 8.50 9.15 -0.24
CA GLU A 430 7.80 9.52 -1.48
C GLU A 430 7.06 8.32 -2.10
N ILE A 431 7.64 7.12 -2.02
CA ILE A 431 6.97 5.88 -2.47
C ILE A 431 5.73 5.60 -1.62
N LEU A 432 5.85 5.64 -0.29
CA LEU A 432 4.74 5.42 0.63
C LEU A 432 3.61 6.43 0.43
N LEU A 433 3.95 7.71 0.29
CA LEU A 433 2.98 8.76 -0.02
C LEU A 433 2.22 8.44 -1.32
N ALA A 434 2.95 8.12 -2.39
CA ALA A 434 2.32 7.81 -3.67
C ALA A 434 1.53 6.51 -3.67
N LEU A 435 1.91 5.50 -2.87
CA LEU A 435 1.13 4.27 -2.69
C LEU A 435 -0.17 4.52 -1.92
N LYS A 436 -0.11 5.34 -0.87
CA LYS A 436 -1.29 5.78 -0.13
C LYS A 436 -2.27 6.51 -1.06
N ASP A 437 -1.78 7.43 -1.89
CA ASP A 437 -2.61 8.15 -2.86
C ASP A 437 -3.17 7.24 -3.95
N LEU A 438 -2.40 6.21 -4.36
CA LEU A 438 -2.85 5.22 -5.33
C LEU A 438 -4.00 4.35 -4.78
N LYS A 439 -4.06 4.12 -3.46
CA LYS A 439 -4.99 3.25 -2.71
C LYS A 439 -4.97 1.78 -3.12
N TYR A 440 -5.19 1.49 -4.40
CA TYR A 440 -5.17 0.16 -4.99
C TYR A 440 -4.73 0.21 -6.46
N PHE A 441 -4.38 -0.94 -7.01
CA PHE A 441 -3.99 -1.11 -8.40
C PHE A 441 -4.54 -2.41 -8.96
N GLN A 442 -5.33 -2.33 -10.04
CA GLN A 442 -5.82 -3.50 -10.76
C GLN A 442 -4.71 -4.02 -11.70
N GLY A 443 -4.06 -5.11 -11.29
CA GLY A 443 -3.00 -5.76 -12.05
C GLY A 443 -3.51 -6.86 -12.99
N LEU A 444 -2.64 -7.33 -13.88
CA LEU A 444 -2.90 -8.48 -14.73
C LEU A 444 -3.00 -9.77 -13.92
N SER A 445 -2.14 -9.91 -12.90
CA SER A 445 -2.05 -11.10 -12.07
C SER A 445 -3.04 -11.08 -10.91
N SER A 446 -3.18 -9.93 -10.23
CA SER A 446 -4.22 -9.68 -9.24
C SER A 446 -4.37 -8.18 -9.00
N ASP A 447 -5.40 -7.85 -8.23
CA ASP A 447 -5.50 -6.54 -7.61
C ASP A 447 -4.50 -6.42 -6.45
N TRP A 448 -3.96 -5.22 -6.26
CA TRP A 448 -3.05 -4.82 -5.19
C TRP A 448 -3.67 -3.71 -4.38
N VAL A 449 -3.52 -3.75 -3.06
CA VAL A 449 -4.11 -2.76 -2.15
C VAL A 449 -3.02 -2.20 -1.24
N PHE A 450 -3.06 -0.89 -1.04
CA PHE A 450 -2.07 -0.12 -0.28
C PHE A 450 -2.69 0.59 0.92
N THR A 451 -4.02 0.71 0.96
CA THR A 451 -4.81 1.27 2.05
C THR A 451 -5.92 0.31 2.47
N GLU A 452 -6.48 0.51 3.66
CA GLU A 452 -7.65 -0.25 4.15
C GLU A 452 -8.98 0.29 3.60
N ASP A 453 -9.04 1.59 3.32
CA ASP A 453 -10.20 2.24 2.69
C ASP A 453 -10.23 1.96 1.19
N ILE A 454 -10.89 0.85 0.81
CA ILE A 454 -11.12 0.46 -0.59
C ILE A 454 -12.60 0.13 -0.83
N PRO A 455 -13.15 0.45 -2.02
CA PRO A 455 -14.58 0.34 -2.30
C PRO A 455 -14.98 -1.10 -2.68
N LEU A 456 -14.94 -2.04 -1.73
CA LEU A 456 -15.36 -3.41 -2.01
C LEU A 456 -16.88 -3.56 -2.08
N GLU A 457 -17.32 -4.33 -3.06
CA GLU A 457 -18.72 -4.61 -3.36
C GLU A 457 -18.97 -6.12 -3.43
N ILE A 458 -20.21 -6.53 -3.16
CA ILE A 458 -20.63 -7.92 -3.31
C ILE A 458 -21.24 -8.10 -4.70
N TYR A 459 -20.78 -9.13 -5.40
CA TYR A 459 -21.28 -9.52 -6.71
C TYR A 459 -21.87 -10.91 -6.68
N TYR A 460 -22.79 -11.17 -7.59
CA TYR A 460 -23.36 -12.50 -7.82
C TYR A 460 -23.57 -12.78 -9.30
N LEU A 461 -23.53 -14.05 -9.69
CA LEU A 461 -23.87 -14.50 -11.03
C LEU A 461 -25.36 -14.80 -11.16
N LYS A 462 -25.99 -14.33 -12.23
CA LYS A 462 -27.36 -14.69 -12.60
C LYS A 462 -27.48 -14.83 -14.11
N ARG A 463 -27.94 -15.97 -14.61
CA ARG A 463 -28.03 -16.32 -16.04
C ARG A 463 -26.72 -16.04 -16.80
N GLY A 464 -25.59 -16.35 -16.18
CA GLY A 464 -24.24 -16.11 -16.75
C GLY A 464 -23.80 -14.64 -16.82
N LYS A 465 -24.56 -13.70 -16.24
CA LYS A 465 -24.17 -12.29 -16.11
C LYS A 465 -23.81 -11.96 -14.67
N LEU A 466 -22.93 -10.96 -14.51
CA LEU A 466 -22.50 -10.47 -13.21
C LEU A 466 -23.40 -9.31 -12.75
N TYR A 467 -23.93 -9.41 -11.54
CA TYR A 467 -24.75 -8.36 -10.93
C TYR A 467 -24.13 -7.94 -9.60
N LYS A 468 -24.23 -6.65 -9.30
CA LYS A 468 -23.86 -6.08 -8.01
C LYS A 468 -25.04 -6.23 -7.04
N LYS A 469 -24.77 -6.60 -5.78
CA LYS A 469 -25.75 -6.49 -4.70
C LYS A 469 -25.78 -5.05 -4.18
N GLU A 470 -26.96 -4.43 -4.16
CA GLU A 470 -27.14 -3.14 -3.52
C GLU A 470 -27.19 -3.32 -2.00
N VAL A 471 -26.45 -2.49 -1.27
CA VAL A 471 -26.47 -2.50 0.19
C VAL A 471 -27.67 -1.67 0.64
N GLY A 472 -28.79 -2.35 0.87
CA GLY A 472 -30.03 -1.76 1.40
C GLY A 472 -31.28 -2.33 0.74
N ASN A 473 -32.20 -2.85 1.55
CA ASN A 473 -33.53 -3.41 1.21
C ASN A 473 -33.66 -4.91 0.92
N GLU A 474 -32.84 -5.79 1.49
CA GLU A 474 -33.32 -7.15 1.79
C GLU A 474 -33.99 -7.15 3.18
N LYS A 475 -35.11 -6.43 3.30
CA LYS A 475 -36.10 -6.82 4.31
C LYS A 475 -36.62 -8.19 3.88
N ARG A 476 -36.79 -9.11 4.84
CA ARG A 476 -37.45 -10.40 4.63
C ARG A 476 -38.80 -10.18 3.91
N GLU A 477 -38.81 -10.32 2.59
CA GLU A 477 -40.04 -10.56 1.86
C GLU A 477 -40.37 -12.04 2.08
N THR A 478 -41.13 -12.30 3.13
CA THR A 478 -42.03 -13.44 3.13
C THR A 478 -42.97 -13.28 1.93
N GLY A 479 -42.67 -14.01 0.86
CA GLY A 479 -43.58 -14.31 -0.25
C GLY A 479 -44.25 -13.13 -0.93
N GLU A 480 -43.65 -12.61 -2.00
CA GLU A 480 -44.25 -12.42 -3.33
C GLU A 480 -43.29 -11.57 -4.18
N GLU A 481 -42.98 -12.06 -5.39
CA GLU A 481 -42.05 -11.44 -6.32
C GLU A 481 -42.43 -9.98 -6.63
N SER A 482 -41.51 -9.03 -6.38
CA SER A 482 -41.53 -7.72 -7.03
C SER A 482 -40.28 -7.53 -7.90
N PHE A 483 -40.50 -7.42 -9.20
CA PHE A 483 -39.51 -7.12 -10.22
C PHE A 483 -39.02 -5.67 -10.07
N GLN A 484 -37.71 -5.47 -10.01
CA GLN A 484 -37.09 -4.22 -10.46
C GLN A 484 -35.96 -4.52 -11.43
N GLU A 485 -36.15 -4.02 -12.66
CA GLU A 485 -35.19 -4.04 -13.74
C GLU A 485 -34.05 -3.06 -13.45
N GLY A 486 -32.83 -3.61 -13.36
CA GLY A 486 -31.60 -2.86 -13.20
C GLY A 486 -30.41 -3.67 -13.70
N GLY A 487 -30.55 -4.32 -14.85
CA GLY A 487 -29.43 -4.95 -15.52
C GLY A 487 -28.54 -3.87 -16.14
N ILE A 488 -27.29 -3.78 -15.70
CA ILE A 488 -26.27 -2.97 -16.38
C ILE A 488 -25.69 -3.85 -17.49
N GLU A 489 -25.88 -3.44 -18.75
CA GLU A 489 -25.21 -4.04 -19.93
C GLU A 489 -23.71 -3.73 -20.00
#